data_AF-A0A9Q1RJS0-F1
#
_entry.id   AF-A0A9Q1RJS0-F1
#
_cell.length_a   1.000
_cell.length_b   1.000
_cell.length_c   1.000
_cell.angle_alpha   90.00
_cell.angle_beta   90.00
_cell.angle_gamma   90.00
#
_symmetry.space_group_name_H-M   'P 1'
#
loop_
_entity.id
_entity.type
_entity.pdbx_description
1 polymer ?
#
loop_
_entity_poly.entity_id
_entity_poly.type
_entity_poly.pdbx_seq_one_letter_code
_entity_poly.pdbx_strand_id
1 'polypeptide(L)'
;MLVPTIPFRELVENVLDSLIPALLGDKNRKFIYVEQAFFQRWRTNQSPELQNTVRQLVNSGQLEFINGGWCMHDEAATHYIDMINQTTLGHRYIKQQFNVTPRIGWQIDPFGHSAVQAYLLGAEVGFDSLFFGHIDYQDRAKRKVEKSLEVIWQGSKSLSSSTQIFAGAFPENYEPPSGFYFEVYDDSAIPVQDDVNLFDYNVQERVNDFVACCFVTS
;
A
#
# COMPACT_ATOMS: atom_id res chain seq x y z
N MET A 1 -11.58 -6.18 -14.72
CA MET A 1 -12.31 -6.95 -13.70
C MET A 1 -11.57 -8.28 -13.50
N LEU A 2 -10.75 -8.38 -12.47
CA LEU A 2 -10.08 -9.63 -12.10
C LEU A 2 -11.15 -10.63 -11.67
N VAL A 3 -11.18 -11.82 -12.28
CA VAL A 3 -12.10 -12.88 -11.88
C VAL A 3 -11.69 -13.33 -10.48
N PRO A 4 -12.51 -13.16 -9.42
CA PRO A 4 -12.07 -13.34 -8.04
C PRO A 4 -11.74 -14.78 -7.65
N THR A 5 -12.00 -15.78 -8.51
CA THR A 5 -12.00 -17.20 -8.08
C THR A 5 -10.66 -17.92 -8.32
N ILE A 6 -9.96 -17.66 -9.42
CA ILE A 6 -8.74 -18.38 -9.80
C ILE A 6 -7.47 -17.72 -9.19
N PRO A 7 -7.24 -16.40 -9.31
CA PRO A 7 -6.04 -15.77 -8.74
C PRO A 7 -6.03 -15.75 -7.21
N PHE A 8 -7.19 -15.86 -6.56
CA PHE A 8 -7.29 -15.73 -5.12
C PHE A 8 -6.65 -16.91 -4.37
N ARG A 9 -6.95 -18.14 -4.81
CA ARG A 9 -6.59 -19.35 -4.07
C ARG A 9 -5.10 -19.69 -4.16
N GLU A 10 -4.43 -19.31 -5.24
CA GLU A 10 -3.03 -19.68 -5.48
C GLU A 10 -2.03 -18.56 -5.19
N LEU A 11 -2.45 -17.29 -5.19
CA LEU A 11 -1.52 -16.17 -5.01
C LEU A 11 -1.81 -15.38 -3.74
N VAL A 12 -3.06 -14.92 -3.55
CA VAL A 12 -3.39 -14.01 -2.45
C VAL A 12 -3.51 -14.73 -1.11
N GLU A 13 -4.05 -15.95 -1.09
CA GLU A 13 -4.06 -16.79 0.13
C GLU A 13 -2.63 -17.05 0.62
N ASN A 14 -1.69 -17.38 -0.28
CA ASN A 14 -0.30 -17.63 0.05
C ASN A 14 0.41 -16.39 0.62
N VAL A 15 0.14 -15.19 0.09
CA VAL A 15 0.66 -13.94 0.65
C VAL A 15 0.18 -13.77 2.09
N LEU A 16 -1.12 -13.93 2.35
CA LEU A 16 -1.67 -13.75 3.70
C LEU A 16 -1.22 -14.84 4.68
N ASP A 17 -1.14 -16.10 4.24
CA ASP A 17 -0.73 -17.23 5.07
C ASP A 17 0.75 -17.17 5.46
N SER A 18 1.62 -16.68 4.58
CA SER A 18 3.05 -16.47 4.87
C SER A 18 3.31 -15.19 5.68
N LEU A 19 2.49 -14.15 5.46
CA LEU A 19 2.59 -12.88 6.16
C LEU A 19 2.43 -13.03 7.68
N ILE A 20 1.44 -13.80 8.14
CA ILE A 20 1.15 -13.88 9.58
C ILE A 20 2.33 -14.46 10.38
N PRO A 21 2.91 -15.62 10.04
CA PRO A 21 4.14 -16.11 10.66
C PRO A 21 5.31 -15.12 10.53
N ALA A 22 5.45 -14.43 9.39
CA ALA A 22 6.53 -13.45 9.21
C ALA A 22 6.41 -12.28 10.21
N LEU A 23 5.21 -11.75 10.42
CA LEU A 23 4.96 -10.70 11.43
C LEU A 23 5.11 -11.21 12.86
N LEU A 24 4.75 -12.46 13.15
CA LEU A 24 4.94 -13.06 14.48
C LEU A 24 6.41 -13.31 14.81
N GLY A 25 7.25 -13.55 13.78
CA GLY A 25 8.68 -13.81 13.94
C GLY A 25 9.48 -12.61 14.46
N ASP A 26 9.00 -11.38 14.25
CA ASP A 26 9.64 -10.16 14.76
C ASP A 26 8.61 -9.04 14.94
N LYS A 27 8.52 -8.51 16.17
CA LYS A 27 7.58 -7.44 16.57
C LYS A 27 7.81 -6.11 15.83
N ASN A 28 9.00 -5.92 15.24
CA ASN A 28 9.33 -4.70 14.51
C ASN A 28 8.90 -4.77 13.04
N ARG A 29 8.57 -5.95 12.51
CA ARG A 29 8.09 -6.09 11.13
C ARG A 29 6.71 -5.46 10.99
N LYS A 30 6.53 -4.80 9.85
CA LYS A 30 5.29 -4.12 9.47
C LYS A 30 4.84 -4.56 8.09
N PHE A 31 3.54 -4.55 7.89
CA PHE A 31 2.94 -4.76 6.59
C PHE A 31 1.66 -3.93 6.45
N ILE A 32 1.50 -3.32 5.28
CA ILE A 32 0.29 -2.60 4.91
C ILE A 32 -0.57 -3.50 4.00
N TYR A 33 -1.87 -3.55 4.24
CA TYR A 33 -2.80 -4.31 3.41
C TYR A 33 -3.96 -3.44 2.94
N VAL A 34 -4.33 -3.57 1.66
CA VAL A 34 -5.18 -2.59 0.95
C VAL A 34 -6.58 -3.16 0.65
N GLU A 35 -6.68 -4.20 -0.18
CA GLU A 35 -7.95 -4.63 -0.81
C GLU A 35 -8.80 -5.52 0.09
N GLN A 36 -9.87 -4.97 0.65
CA GLN A 36 -10.72 -5.71 1.59
C GLN A 36 -11.47 -6.88 0.97
N ALA A 37 -11.75 -6.87 -0.34
CA ALA A 37 -12.38 -8.01 -1.01
C ALA A 37 -11.64 -9.33 -0.76
N PHE A 38 -10.30 -9.28 -0.83
CA PHE A 38 -9.45 -10.45 -0.63
C PHE A 38 -9.25 -10.76 0.85
N PHE A 39 -8.93 -9.74 1.66
CA PHE A 39 -8.69 -9.94 3.08
C PHE A 39 -9.91 -10.54 3.79
N GLN A 40 -11.11 -10.01 3.52
CA GLN A 40 -12.34 -10.49 4.15
C GLN A 40 -12.65 -11.94 3.76
N ARG A 41 -12.43 -12.29 2.50
CA ARG A 41 -12.61 -13.67 2.02
C ARG A 41 -11.64 -14.62 2.71
N TRP A 42 -10.36 -14.26 2.77
CA TRP A 42 -9.33 -15.07 3.44
C TRP A 42 -9.65 -15.23 4.91
N ARG A 43 -9.89 -14.13 5.64
CA ARG A 43 -10.11 -14.12 7.09
C ARG A 43 -11.32 -14.97 7.51
N THR A 44 -12.40 -14.94 6.71
CA THR A 44 -13.62 -15.71 7.01
C THR A 44 -13.39 -17.22 7.03
N ASN A 45 -12.38 -17.70 6.28
CA ASN A 45 -12.02 -19.12 6.22
C ASN A 45 -10.99 -19.52 7.30
N GLN A 46 -10.49 -18.57 8.10
CA GLN A 46 -9.47 -18.84 9.11
C GLN A 46 -10.05 -19.28 10.45
N SER A 47 -9.27 -20.04 11.22
CA SER A 47 -9.66 -20.48 12.56
C SER A 47 -9.84 -19.30 13.52
N PRO A 48 -10.66 -19.44 14.59
CA PRO A 48 -10.83 -18.40 15.61
C PRO A 48 -9.51 -17.95 16.24
N GLU A 49 -8.55 -18.87 16.41
CA GLU A 49 -7.23 -18.58 16.97
C GLU A 49 -6.45 -17.65 16.03
N LEU A 50 -6.38 -17.99 14.74
CA LEU A 50 -5.68 -17.18 13.75
C LEU A 50 -6.37 -15.81 13.56
N GLN A 51 -7.71 -15.77 13.58
CA GLN A 51 -8.46 -14.52 13.56
C GLN A 51 -8.14 -13.60 14.76
N ASN A 52 -7.90 -14.19 15.94
CA ASN A 52 -7.47 -13.45 17.13
C ASN A 52 -6.03 -12.98 17.02
N THR A 53 -5.13 -13.80 16.48
CA THR A 53 -3.74 -13.41 16.16
C THR A 53 -3.71 -12.20 15.23
N VAL A 54 -4.48 -12.22 14.13
CA VAL A 54 -4.59 -11.10 13.20
C VAL A 54 -5.08 -9.84 13.91
N ARG A 55 -6.09 -9.97 14.79
CA ARG A 55 -6.58 -8.84 15.60
C ARG A 55 -5.47 -8.26 16.49
N GLN A 56 -4.62 -9.10 17.08
CA GLN A 56 -3.48 -8.64 17.89
C GLN A 56 -2.44 -7.90 17.04
N LEU A 57 -2.12 -8.42 15.85
CA LEU A 57 -1.18 -7.77 14.90
C LEU A 57 -1.69 -6.41 14.41
N VAL A 58 -3.00 -6.27 14.21
CA VAL A 58 -3.63 -4.99 13.88
C VAL A 58 -3.57 -4.03 15.06
N ASN A 59 -3.89 -4.51 16.27
CA ASN A 59 -3.85 -3.69 17.48
C ASN A 59 -2.43 -3.24 17.85
N SER A 60 -1.40 -4.04 17.54
CA SER A 60 0.01 -3.68 17.77
C SER A 60 0.58 -2.75 16.69
N GLY A 61 -0.14 -2.54 15.57
CA GLY A 61 0.33 -1.75 14.44
C GLY A 61 1.41 -2.46 13.61
N GLN A 62 1.50 -3.79 13.69
CA GLN A 62 2.33 -4.59 12.79
C GLN A 62 1.61 -4.84 11.46
N LEU A 63 0.29 -5.03 11.48
CA LEU A 63 -0.53 -5.08 10.29
C LEU A 63 -1.42 -3.84 10.23
N GLU A 64 -1.27 -3.01 9.21
CA GLU A 64 -2.05 -1.79 9.03
C GLU A 64 -2.93 -1.87 7.79
N PHE A 65 -4.19 -1.44 7.90
CA PHE A 65 -5.06 -1.29 6.75
C PHE A 65 -5.00 0.15 6.24
N ILE A 66 -4.55 0.31 5.00
CA ILE A 66 -4.57 1.59 4.28
C ILE A 66 -5.49 1.47 3.06
N ASN A 67 -6.01 2.58 2.57
CA ASN A 67 -7.16 2.68 1.67
C ASN A 67 -8.41 2.00 2.27
N GLY A 68 -8.41 0.67 2.40
CA GLY A 68 -9.39 -0.09 3.14
C GLY A 68 -10.74 -0.22 2.44
N GLY A 69 -10.85 0.21 1.18
CA GLY A 69 -12.00 -0.09 0.35
C GLY A 69 -12.07 -1.56 -0.05
N TRP A 70 -13.20 -1.96 -0.62
CA TRP A 70 -13.35 -3.28 -1.24
C TRP A 70 -12.24 -3.54 -2.27
N CYS A 71 -11.91 -2.53 -3.07
CA CYS A 71 -10.75 -2.52 -3.97
C CYS A 71 -10.10 -1.14 -4.03
N MET A 72 -8.93 -1.08 -4.66
CA MET A 72 -8.38 0.15 -5.23
C MET A 72 -9.15 0.43 -6.53
N HIS A 73 -10.07 1.40 -6.49
CA HIS A 73 -10.94 1.72 -7.63
C HIS A 73 -10.21 2.56 -8.68
N ASP A 74 -10.65 2.44 -9.94
CA ASP A 74 -10.30 3.40 -10.98
C ASP A 74 -10.87 4.79 -10.66
N GLU A 75 -10.22 5.84 -11.15
CA GLU A 75 -10.59 7.24 -10.91
C GLU A 75 -11.12 7.96 -12.16
N ALA A 76 -11.05 7.33 -13.34
CA ALA A 76 -11.49 7.93 -14.59
C ALA A 76 -12.92 7.52 -14.99
N ALA A 77 -13.25 6.23 -14.87
CA ALA A 77 -14.49 5.63 -15.34
C ALA A 77 -15.39 5.12 -14.20
N THR A 78 -15.25 5.68 -13.00
CA THR A 78 -16.10 5.38 -11.84
C THR A 78 -17.04 6.54 -11.53
N HIS A 79 -18.22 6.21 -11.02
CA HIS A 79 -19.12 7.20 -10.45
C HIS A 79 -18.88 7.34 -8.94
N TYR A 80 -18.93 8.55 -8.40
CA TYR A 80 -18.62 8.81 -6.99
C TYR A 80 -19.48 8.00 -6.01
N ILE A 81 -20.73 7.67 -6.39
CA ILE A 81 -21.60 6.79 -5.59
C ILE A 81 -20.97 5.40 -5.43
N ASP A 82 -20.41 4.83 -6.49
CA ASP A 82 -19.81 3.51 -6.46
C ASP A 82 -18.48 3.52 -5.70
N MET A 83 -17.70 4.59 -5.83
CA MET A 83 -16.50 4.84 -5.02
C MET A 83 -16.87 4.85 -3.52
N ILE A 84 -17.90 5.62 -3.13
CA ILE A 84 -18.37 5.67 -1.73
C ILE A 84 -18.86 4.29 -1.26
N ASN A 85 -19.66 3.60 -2.07
CA ASN A 85 -20.24 2.31 -1.70
C ASN A 85 -19.15 1.26 -1.45
N GLN A 86 -18.19 1.13 -2.38
CA GLN A 86 -17.12 0.14 -2.25
C GLN A 86 -16.19 0.47 -1.07
N THR A 87 -15.88 1.75 -0.84
CA THR A 87 -15.06 2.18 0.29
C THR A 87 -15.78 1.91 1.62
N THR A 88 -17.07 2.28 1.70
CA THR A 88 -17.90 2.06 2.89
C THR A 88 -18.01 0.58 3.24
N LEU A 89 -18.13 -0.30 2.24
CA LEU A 89 -18.20 -1.74 2.47
C LEU A 89 -16.94 -2.27 3.17
N GLY A 90 -15.76 -1.86 2.72
CA GLY A 90 -14.49 -2.24 3.33
C GLY A 90 -14.30 -1.61 4.72
N HIS A 91 -14.49 -0.29 4.84
CA HIS A 91 -14.31 0.45 6.09
C HIS A 91 -15.24 -0.05 7.21
N ARG A 92 -16.49 -0.37 6.88
CA ARG A 92 -17.44 -0.92 7.86
C ARG A 92 -16.95 -2.25 8.43
N TYR A 93 -16.40 -3.13 7.60
CA TYR A 93 -15.83 -4.39 8.08
C TYR A 93 -14.63 -4.14 8.99
N ILE A 94 -13.68 -3.30 8.55
CA ILE A 94 -12.49 -2.97 9.34
C ILE A 94 -12.90 -2.41 10.71
N LYS A 95 -13.89 -1.50 10.74
CA LYS A 95 -14.38 -0.91 11.98
C LYS A 95 -15.03 -1.94 12.90
N GLN A 96 -15.87 -2.82 12.36
CA GLN A 96 -16.55 -3.85 13.15
C GLN A 96 -15.58 -4.92 13.67
N GLN A 97 -14.62 -5.33 12.85
CA GLN A 97 -13.71 -6.41 13.19
C GLN A 97 -12.52 -5.95 13.99
N PHE A 98 -12.01 -4.75 13.80
CA PHE A 98 -10.76 -4.30 14.43
C PHE A 98 -10.89 -2.99 15.21
N ASN A 99 -12.04 -2.30 15.12
CA ASN A 99 -12.25 -0.95 15.66
C ASN A 99 -11.27 0.11 15.13
N VAL A 100 -10.63 -0.16 13.98
CA VAL A 100 -9.70 0.74 13.30
C VAL A 100 -10.43 1.54 12.22
N THR A 101 -9.91 2.73 11.92
CA THR A 101 -10.34 3.58 10.81
C THR A 101 -9.09 3.93 9.99
N PRO A 102 -8.97 3.48 8.72
CA PRO A 102 -7.81 3.80 7.88
C PRO A 102 -7.58 5.31 7.75
N ARG A 103 -6.31 5.73 7.68
CA ARG A 103 -5.89 7.15 7.65
C ARG A 103 -5.12 7.55 6.40
N ILE A 104 -4.75 6.59 5.56
CA ILE A 104 -3.90 6.79 4.39
C ILE A 104 -4.64 6.24 3.17
N GLY A 105 -4.82 7.06 2.15
CA GLY A 105 -5.27 6.63 0.83
C GLY A 105 -4.12 6.03 0.03
N TRP A 106 -4.40 4.93 -0.69
CA TRP A 106 -3.39 4.20 -1.46
C TRP A 106 -3.91 3.91 -2.87
N GLN A 107 -3.47 4.70 -3.84
CA GLN A 107 -3.91 4.66 -5.24
C GLN A 107 -2.69 4.50 -6.16
N ILE A 108 -1.91 3.43 -5.94
CA ILE A 108 -0.64 3.25 -6.64
C ILE A 108 -0.79 2.88 -8.13
N ASP A 109 -1.91 2.25 -8.51
CA ASP A 109 -2.10 1.69 -9.86
C ASP A 109 -3.27 2.23 -10.73
N PRO A 110 -4.18 3.13 -10.29
CA PRO A 110 -5.08 3.83 -11.22
C PRO A 110 -4.35 4.72 -12.21
N PHE A 111 -4.86 4.80 -13.44
CA PHE A 111 -4.22 5.54 -14.53
C PHE A 111 -4.62 7.03 -14.54
N GLY A 112 -3.95 7.79 -13.69
CA GLY A 112 -4.26 9.20 -13.42
C GLY A 112 -5.26 9.37 -12.28
N HIS A 113 -5.30 10.57 -11.70
CA HIS A 113 -5.99 10.80 -10.43
C HIS A 113 -7.00 11.95 -10.53
N SER A 114 -8.17 11.74 -9.95
CA SER A 114 -9.31 12.64 -10.03
C SER A 114 -9.33 13.64 -8.87
N ALA A 115 -9.85 14.84 -9.13
CA ALA A 115 -10.08 15.82 -8.06
C ALA A 115 -11.01 15.28 -6.97
N VAL A 116 -12.00 14.47 -7.35
CA VAL A 116 -12.96 13.82 -6.45
C VAL A 116 -12.27 12.84 -5.50
N GLN A 117 -11.27 12.10 -5.98
CA GLN A 117 -10.48 11.22 -5.11
C GLN A 117 -9.79 12.00 -3.99
N ALA A 118 -9.23 13.16 -4.29
CA ALA A 118 -8.53 13.97 -3.30
C ALA A 118 -9.46 14.52 -2.21
N TYR A 119 -10.51 15.24 -2.61
CA TYR A 119 -11.35 15.95 -1.64
C TYR A 119 -12.41 15.05 -1.00
N LEU A 120 -13.03 14.12 -1.76
CA LEU A 120 -14.16 13.33 -1.28
C LEU A 120 -13.70 11.98 -0.73
N LEU A 121 -13.00 11.18 -1.53
CA LEU A 121 -12.51 9.85 -1.12
C LEU A 121 -11.14 9.89 -0.42
N GLY A 122 -10.64 11.09 -0.15
CA GLY A 122 -9.45 11.36 0.63
C GLY A 122 -9.84 12.12 1.90
N ALA A 123 -9.92 13.44 1.80
CA ALA A 123 -10.12 14.31 2.96
C ALA A 123 -11.44 14.03 3.70
N GLU A 124 -12.59 13.98 3.01
CA GLU A 124 -13.91 13.79 3.65
C GLU A 124 -14.12 12.37 4.22
N VAL A 125 -13.44 11.36 3.68
CA VAL A 125 -13.40 10.01 4.29
C VAL A 125 -12.55 9.99 5.58
N GLY A 126 -11.75 11.03 5.81
CA GLY A 126 -10.93 11.20 7.00
C GLY A 126 -9.50 10.71 6.84
N PHE A 127 -8.97 10.66 5.61
CA PHE A 127 -7.55 10.42 5.38
C PHE A 127 -6.72 11.67 5.64
N ASP A 128 -5.53 11.45 6.20
CA ASP A 128 -4.51 12.49 6.38
C ASP A 128 -3.65 12.66 5.13
N SER A 129 -3.48 11.57 4.36
CA SER A 129 -2.62 11.53 3.17
C SER A 129 -3.15 10.60 2.09
N LEU A 130 -2.72 10.85 0.86
CA LEU A 130 -3.01 10.04 -0.32
C LEU A 130 -1.71 9.84 -1.13
N PHE A 131 -1.34 8.58 -1.36
CA PHE A 131 -0.16 8.25 -2.17
C PHE A 131 -0.55 7.54 -3.45
N PHE A 132 0.19 7.83 -4.53
CA PHE A 132 -0.11 7.30 -5.85
C PHE A 132 1.13 7.16 -6.74
N GLY A 133 1.04 6.20 -7.68
CA GLY A 133 2.15 5.84 -8.56
C GLY A 133 2.12 6.57 -9.90
N HIS A 134 0.95 6.76 -10.51
CA HIS A 134 0.84 7.16 -11.92
C HIS A 134 0.48 8.63 -12.13
N ILE A 135 1.48 9.44 -12.44
CA ILE A 135 1.32 10.79 -13.01
C ILE A 135 1.96 10.85 -14.40
N ASP A 136 1.58 11.86 -15.18
CA ASP A 136 2.18 12.12 -16.49
C ASP A 136 3.71 12.21 -16.38
N TYR A 137 4.43 11.61 -17.33
CA TYR A 137 5.89 11.51 -17.26
C TYR A 137 6.60 12.87 -17.36
N GLN A 138 6.03 13.83 -18.09
CA GLN A 138 6.55 15.20 -18.17
C GLN A 138 6.32 15.92 -16.83
N ASP A 139 5.14 15.76 -16.23
CA ASP A 139 4.83 16.31 -14.90
C ASP A 139 5.76 15.70 -13.83
N ARG A 140 6.01 14.39 -13.87
CA ARG A 140 6.94 13.71 -12.96
C ARG A 140 8.37 14.27 -13.07
N ALA A 141 8.89 14.38 -14.30
CA ALA A 141 10.22 14.92 -14.54
C ALA A 141 10.35 16.36 -14.00
N LYS A 142 9.33 17.19 -14.22
CA LYS A 142 9.26 18.55 -13.68
C LYS A 142 9.23 18.56 -12.15
N ARG A 143 8.37 17.76 -11.53
CA ARG A 143 8.20 17.69 -10.07
C ARG A 143 9.45 17.18 -9.33
N LYS A 144 10.22 16.28 -9.95
CA LYS A 144 11.54 15.85 -9.43
C LYS A 144 12.53 17.02 -9.34
N VAL A 145 12.56 17.87 -10.36
CA VAL A 145 13.44 19.06 -10.39
C VAL A 145 12.96 20.12 -9.41
N GLU A 146 11.65 20.36 -9.37
CA GLU A 146 11.03 21.39 -8.52
C GLU A 146 10.82 20.95 -7.06
N LYS A 147 11.11 19.69 -6.72
CA LYS A 147 10.84 19.08 -5.40
C LYS A 147 9.36 19.22 -4.99
N SER A 148 8.48 18.92 -5.94
CA SER A 148 7.02 19.09 -5.83
C SER A 148 6.23 17.80 -6.12
N LEU A 149 6.86 16.63 -5.90
CA LEU A 149 6.17 15.32 -5.89
C LEU A 149 5.19 15.20 -4.71
N GLU A 150 5.47 15.92 -3.63
CA GLU A 150 4.63 16.04 -2.44
C GLU A 150 3.98 17.42 -2.41
N VAL A 151 2.65 17.46 -2.27
CA VAL A 151 1.87 18.70 -2.29
C VAL A 151 0.70 18.64 -1.31
N ILE A 152 0.18 19.81 -0.94
CA ILE A 152 -1.16 19.91 -0.36
C ILE A 152 -2.16 20.05 -1.51
N TRP A 153 -2.95 19.01 -1.75
CA TRP A 153 -3.88 18.96 -2.87
C TRP A 153 -5.27 19.46 -2.45
N GLN A 154 -5.69 20.58 -3.04
CA GLN A 154 -7.05 21.12 -2.91
C GLN A 154 -7.91 20.67 -4.11
N GLY A 155 -8.55 19.51 -3.99
CA GLY A 155 -9.36 18.94 -5.07
C GLY A 155 -10.70 19.64 -5.32
N SER A 156 -11.25 20.35 -4.32
CA SER A 156 -12.54 21.02 -4.44
C SER A 156 -12.40 22.53 -4.58
N LYS A 157 -12.94 23.10 -5.66
CA LYS A 157 -12.99 24.58 -5.82
C LYS A 157 -13.94 25.24 -4.83
N SER A 158 -14.99 24.53 -4.40
CA SER A 158 -16.03 25.08 -3.51
C SER A 158 -15.65 24.97 -2.03
N LEU A 159 -14.92 23.91 -1.66
CA LEU A 159 -14.53 23.64 -0.27
C LEU A 159 -13.08 24.07 0.02
N SER A 160 -12.23 24.17 -1.02
CA SER A 160 -10.85 24.66 -0.94
C SER A 160 -10.07 23.99 0.19
N SER A 161 -9.53 24.77 1.13
CA SER A 161 -8.66 24.28 2.20
C SER A 161 -9.37 23.43 3.25
N SER A 162 -10.71 23.45 3.33
CA SER A 162 -11.43 22.62 4.29
C SER A 162 -11.40 21.12 3.95
N THR A 163 -11.08 20.78 2.69
CA THR A 163 -10.99 19.40 2.19
C THR A 163 -9.68 19.14 1.46
N GLN A 164 -8.61 19.78 1.93
CA GLN A 164 -7.26 19.53 1.42
C GLN A 164 -6.66 18.25 2.01
N ILE A 165 -5.79 17.60 1.24
CA ILE A 165 -5.09 16.38 1.67
C ILE A 165 -3.62 16.47 1.30
N PHE A 166 -2.75 15.89 2.13
CA PHE A 166 -1.36 15.69 1.71
C PHE A 166 -1.29 14.61 0.63
N ALA A 167 -0.72 14.94 -0.53
CA ALA A 167 -0.65 14.08 -1.68
C ALA A 167 0.80 13.83 -2.09
N GLY A 168 1.19 12.56 -2.20
CA GLY A 168 2.54 12.15 -2.61
C GLY A 168 2.51 11.28 -3.86
N ALA A 169 3.08 11.80 -4.95
CA ALA A 169 3.38 11.01 -6.13
C ALA A 169 4.71 10.28 -5.97
N PHE A 170 4.77 8.99 -6.26
CA PHE A 170 6.03 8.25 -6.18
C PHE A 170 7.07 8.80 -7.18
N PRO A 171 8.36 8.78 -6.85
CA PRO A 171 9.40 9.27 -7.75
C PRO A 171 9.54 8.37 -8.98
N GLU A 172 9.35 7.07 -8.85
CA GLU A 172 9.33 6.13 -9.97
C GLU A 172 8.01 5.34 -9.96
N ASN A 173 8.08 4.02 -10.09
CA ASN A 173 6.93 3.14 -9.95
C ASN A 173 6.81 2.64 -8.49
N TYR A 174 5.88 1.74 -8.20
CA TYR A 174 5.60 1.25 -6.84
C TYR A 174 6.38 -0.02 -6.44
N GLU A 175 7.29 -0.51 -7.28
CA GLU A 175 8.23 -1.57 -6.91
C GLU A 175 9.37 -1.03 -6.01
N PRO A 176 10.06 -1.92 -5.27
CA PRO A 176 11.31 -1.54 -4.61
C PRO A 176 12.36 -1.06 -5.63
N PRO A 177 13.38 -0.30 -5.17
CA PRO A 177 14.53 0.03 -6.00
C PRO A 177 15.19 -1.21 -6.62
N SER A 178 15.83 -1.02 -7.78
CA SER A 178 16.53 -2.09 -8.49
C SER A 178 17.53 -2.81 -7.56
N GLY A 179 17.53 -4.14 -7.60
CA GLY A 179 18.37 -4.97 -6.73
C GLY A 179 17.81 -5.22 -5.33
N PHE A 180 16.63 -4.69 -4.98
CA PHE A 180 15.97 -4.89 -3.67
C PHE A 180 14.61 -5.61 -3.76
N TYR A 181 14.40 -6.36 -4.83
CA TYR A 181 13.25 -7.23 -4.99
C TYR A 181 13.60 -8.64 -4.48
N PHE A 182 12.92 -9.09 -3.42
CA PHE A 182 13.24 -10.34 -2.69
C PHE A 182 12.08 -11.34 -2.69
N GLU A 183 11.31 -11.38 -3.77
CA GLU A 183 10.25 -12.36 -3.94
C GLU A 183 10.83 -13.77 -4.11
N VAL A 184 10.10 -14.79 -3.65
CA VAL A 184 10.57 -16.18 -3.75
C VAL A 184 10.68 -16.57 -5.23
N TYR A 185 11.77 -17.27 -5.58
CA TYR A 185 12.09 -17.71 -6.94
C TYR A 185 12.47 -16.61 -7.93
N ASP A 186 12.78 -15.40 -7.46
CA ASP A 186 13.43 -14.42 -8.31
C ASP A 186 14.94 -14.69 -8.40
N ASP A 187 15.39 -15.15 -9.57
CA ASP A 187 16.80 -15.44 -9.86
C ASP A 187 17.70 -14.20 -9.86
N SER A 188 17.13 -13.00 -9.89
CA SER A 188 17.84 -11.72 -9.80
C SER A 188 18.02 -11.23 -8.36
N ALA A 189 17.39 -11.87 -7.38
CA ALA A 189 17.51 -11.49 -5.97
C ALA A 189 18.94 -11.77 -5.46
N ILE A 190 19.60 -10.72 -4.97
CA ILE A 190 20.92 -10.83 -4.33
C ILE A 190 20.71 -10.85 -2.81
N PRO A 191 20.72 -12.03 -2.15
CA PRO A 191 20.51 -12.11 -0.71
C PRO A 191 21.64 -11.42 0.05
N VAL A 192 21.35 -10.97 1.27
CA VAL A 192 22.39 -10.51 2.19
C VAL A 192 23.05 -11.74 2.80
N GLN A 193 24.33 -11.96 2.48
CA GLN A 193 25.17 -12.99 3.06
C GLN A 193 26.06 -12.31 4.11
N ASP A 194 25.77 -12.59 5.39
CA ASP A 194 26.42 -11.97 6.54
C ASP A 194 27.21 -12.97 7.41
N ASP A 195 27.23 -14.26 7.04
CA ASP A 195 28.04 -15.28 7.70
C ASP A 195 29.45 -15.33 7.09
N VAL A 196 30.42 -14.79 7.83
CA VAL A 196 31.84 -14.73 7.48
C VAL A 196 32.50 -16.09 7.22
N ASN A 197 31.85 -17.20 7.60
CA ASN A 197 32.37 -18.54 7.40
C ASN A 197 31.93 -19.19 6.07
N LEU A 198 31.02 -18.57 5.33
CA LEU A 198 30.59 -19.03 4.00
C LEU A 198 31.22 -18.17 2.90
N PHE A 199 31.16 -18.67 1.67
CA PHE A 199 31.56 -17.89 0.50
C PHE A 199 30.57 -16.75 0.22
N ASP A 200 31.01 -15.79 -0.59
CA ASP A 200 30.19 -14.70 -1.13
C ASP A 200 29.64 -13.71 -0.08
N TYR A 201 30.40 -13.45 0.99
CA TYR A 201 30.10 -12.38 1.95
C TYR A 201 29.99 -11.02 1.28
N ASN A 202 28.84 -10.35 1.45
CA ASN A 202 28.49 -9.16 0.67
C ASN A 202 27.91 -7.99 1.46
N VAL A 203 27.94 -8.01 2.80
CA VAL A 203 27.28 -6.98 3.64
C VAL A 203 27.66 -5.55 3.24
N GLN A 204 28.96 -5.26 3.08
CA GLN A 204 29.41 -3.91 2.74
C GLN A 204 28.92 -3.44 1.37
N GLU A 205 28.87 -4.35 0.39
CA GLU A 205 28.35 -4.08 -0.95
C GLU A 205 26.85 -3.76 -0.89
N ARG A 206 26.06 -4.61 -0.21
CA ARG A 206 24.60 -4.43 -0.10
C ARG A 206 24.23 -3.15 0.67
N VAL A 207 25.02 -2.77 1.67
CA VAL A 207 24.85 -1.48 2.38
C VAL A 207 25.14 -0.32 1.43
N ASN A 208 26.21 -0.39 0.63
CA ASN A 208 26.54 0.66 -0.33
C ASN A 208 25.46 0.79 -1.41
N ASP A 209 24.94 -0.32 -1.93
CA ASP A 209 23.84 -0.35 -2.90
C ASP A 209 22.60 0.35 -2.33
N PHE A 210 22.23 0.02 -1.09
CA PHE A 210 21.06 0.59 -0.43
C PHE A 210 21.19 2.10 -0.27
N VAL A 211 22.34 2.55 0.23
CA VAL A 211 22.65 3.97 0.41
C VAL A 211 22.62 4.71 -0.92
N ALA A 212 23.17 4.11 -2.00
CA ALA A 212 23.14 4.71 -3.33
C ALA A 212 21.71 4.92 -3.84
N CYS A 213 20.81 3.95 -3.65
CA CYS A 213 19.40 4.08 -4.04
C CYS A 213 18.67 5.23 -3.32
N CYS A 214 19.00 5.51 -2.05
CA CYS A 214 18.39 6.60 -1.30
C CYS A 214 18.70 8.00 -1.83
N PHE A 215 19.83 8.19 -2.52
CA PHE A 215 20.21 9.48 -3.11
C PHE A 215 19.66 9.70 -4.52
N VAL A 216 19.25 8.63 -5.21
CA VAL A 216 18.65 8.71 -6.55
C VAL A 216 17.18 9.12 -6.47
N THR A 217 16.51 8.80 -5.38
CA THR A 217 15.08 9.07 -5.15
C THR A 217 14.79 10.42 -4.48
N SER A 218 15.82 11.11 -3.96
CA SER A 218 15.73 12.41 -3.26
C SER A 218 15.85 13.62 -4.18
#